data_AF-A0AA42EE93-F1
#
_entry.id   AF-A0AA42EE93-F1
#
_cell.length_a   1.000
_cell.length_b   1.000
_cell.length_c   1.000
_cell.angle_alpha   90.00
_cell.angle_beta   90.00
_cell.angle_gamma   90.00
#
_symmetry.space_group_name_H-M   'P 1'
#
loop_
_entity.id
_entity.type
_entity.pdbx_description
1 polymer ?
#
loop_
_entity_poly.entity_id
_entity_poly.type
_entity_poly.pdbx_seq_one_letter_code
_entity_poly.pdbx_strand_id
1 'polypeptide(L)'
;AIVCIKEYPYIEFQDQDILNIIFKNKVKIINTKYNFQPYLRYRILKKQQLSDQERPNFPISIFHYCGEDKPWHSKCNHTKSKLFIKLFNSINNKPQHWLNKVAQNDYRQIFKKLKNDFKDRIKFGIY
;
A
#
# COMPACT_ATOMS: atom_id res chain seq x y z
N ALA A 1 22.07 -8.97 -13.13
CA ALA A 1 21.31 -10.03 -12.42
C ALA A 1 22.21 -11.18 -11.97
N ILE A 2 22.96 -11.83 -12.88
CA ILE A 2 23.76 -13.05 -12.57
C ILE A 2 24.85 -12.83 -11.49
N VAL A 3 25.45 -11.63 -11.42
CA VAL A 3 26.48 -11.31 -10.41
C VAL A 3 25.89 -11.24 -8.99
N CYS A 4 24.74 -10.57 -8.81
CA CYS A 4 24.08 -10.48 -7.50
C CYS A 4 23.67 -11.85 -6.93
N ILE A 5 23.21 -12.79 -7.77
CA ILE A 5 22.76 -14.10 -7.32
C ILE A 5 23.93 -14.97 -6.82
N LYS A 6 25.14 -14.80 -7.39
CA LYS A 6 26.33 -15.54 -6.95
C LYS A 6 26.90 -15.03 -5.62
N GLU A 7 26.82 -13.72 -5.37
CA GLU A 7 27.35 -13.08 -4.16
C GLU A 7 26.34 -13.03 -3.01
N TYR A 8 25.04 -13.05 -3.32
CA TYR A 8 23.94 -12.98 -2.36
C TYR A 8 22.96 -14.14 -2.60
N PRO A 9 23.23 -15.33 -2.02
CA PRO A 9 22.41 -16.52 -2.28
C PRO A 9 21.00 -16.46 -1.66
N TYR A 10 20.72 -15.46 -0.80
CA TYR A 10 19.46 -15.28 -0.10
C TYR A 10 18.73 -14.02 -0.60
N ILE A 11 18.19 -14.07 -1.82
CA ILE A 11 17.28 -13.05 -2.36
C ILE A 11 15.84 -13.46 -2.03
N GLU A 12 15.13 -12.67 -1.24
CA GLU A 12 13.75 -12.94 -0.79
C GLU A 12 12.75 -12.00 -1.48
N PHE A 13 13.11 -10.72 -1.63
CA PHE A 13 12.26 -9.67 -2.19
C PHE A 13 12.58 -9.33 -3.65
N GLN A 14 13.15 -10.30 -4.38
CA GLN A 14 13.36 -10.25 -5.83
C GLN A 14 14.10 -8.97 -6.28
N ASP A 15 13.46 -8.15 -7.12
CA ASP A 15 14.01 -6.91 -7.64
C ASP A 15 14.27 -5.86 -6.54
N GLN A 16 13.49 -5.86 -5.46
CA GLN A 16 13.70 -4.93 -4.34
C GLN A 16 15.06 -5.17 -3.67
N ASP A 17 15.46 -6.44 -3.48
CA ASP A 17 16.77 -6.78 -2.91
C ASP A 17 17.90 -6.41 -3.85
N ILE A 18 17.74 -6.68 -5.16
CA ILE A 18 18.73 -6.31 -6.17
C ILE A 18 18.98 -4.80 -6.14
N LEU A 19 17.91 -3.99 -6.08
CA LEU A 19 18.04 -2.53 -5.97
C LEU A 19 18.72 -2.11 -4.66
N ASN A 20 18.35 -2.70 -3.53
CA ASN A 20 18.95 -2.40 -2.23
C ASN A 20 20.45 -2.73 -2.19
N ILE A 21 20.87 -3.83 -2.82
CA ILE A 21 22.28 -4.23 -2.92
C ILE A 21 23.06 -3.24 -3.79
N ILE A 22 22.58 -2.98 -5.01
CA ILE A 22 23.27 -2.10 -5.98
C ILE A 22 23.41 -0.68 -5.45
N PHE A 23 22.36 -0.15 -4.82
CA PHE A 23 22.31 1.23 -4.34
C PHE A 23 22.63 1.39 -2.86
N LYS A 24 23.19 0.38 -2.21
CA LYS A 24 23.57 0.45 -0.80
C LYS A 24 24.41 1.71 -0.52
N ASN A 25 24.02 2.46 0.50
CA ASN A 25 24.62 3.75 0.91
C ASN A 25 24.54 4.89 -0.14
N LYS A 26 23.81 4.68 -1.25
CA LYS A 26 23.58 5.65 -2.33
C LYS A 26 22.09 5.99 -2.48
N VAL A 27 21.32 5.88 -1.40
CA VAL A 27 19.88 6.13 -1.38
C VAL A 27 19.58 7.42 -0.64
N LYS A 28 18.78 8.29 -1.25
CA LYS A 28 18.15 9.41 -0.55
C LYS A 28 16.83 8.95 0.05
N ILE A 29 16.75 8.90 1.38
CA ILE A 29 15.50 8.57 2.08
C ILE A 29 14.54 9.74 1.98
N ILE A 30 13.31 9.47 1.56
CA ILE A 30 12.21 10.44 1.49
C ILE A 30 11.12 10.07 2.49
N ASN A 31 10.28 11.05 2.84
CA ASN A 31 9.22 10.83 3.82
C ASN A 31 8.23 9.73 3.38
N THR A 32 7.80 8.90 4.33
CA THR A 32 6.92 7.75 4.08
C THR A 32 5.50 8.13 3.62
N LYS A 33 5.12 9.42 3.62
CA LYS A 33 3.86 9.88 2.99
C LYS A 33 3.79 9.57 1.49
N TYR A 34 4.94 9.40 0.84
CA TYR A 34 5.07 9.04 -0.57
C TYR A 34 5.14 7.52 -0.81
N ASN A 35 5.11 6.71 0.25
CA ASN A 35 5.10 5.25 0.16
C ASN A 35 4.41 4.67 1.41
N PHE A 36 3.15 5.02 1.65
CA PHE A 36 2.43 4.59 2.84
C PHE A 36 1.88 3.18 2.66
N GLN A 37 2.46 2.22 3.38
CA GLN A 37 2.19 0.79 3.23
C GLN A 37 1.29 0.22 4.34
N PRO A 38 0.59 -0.91 4.09
CA PRO A 38 -0.18 -1.63 5.10
C PRO A 38 0.56 -1.91 6.41
N TYR A 39 1.85 -2.25 6.33
CA TYR A 39 2.65 -2.53 7.52
C TYR A 39 2.89 -1.28 8.37
N LEU A 40 3.20 -0.14 7.75
CA LEU A 40 3.34 1.13 8.47
C LEU A 40 2.02 1.51 9.16
N ARG A 41 0.88 1.35 8.47
CA ARG A 41 -0.44 1.51 9.09
C ARG A 41 -0.60 0.60 10.31
N TYR A 42 -0.30 -0.70 10.18
CA TYR A 42 -0.40 -1.65 11.28
C TYR A 42 0.39 -1.20 12.51
N ARG A 43 1.63 -0.74 12.31
CA ARG A 43 2.48 -0.23 13.40
C ARG A 43 1.87 1.00 14.08
N ILE A 44 1.31 1.94 13.32
CA ILE A 44 0.58 3.10 13.86
C ILE A 44 -0.63 2.65 14.68
N LEU A 45 -1.44 1.71 14.17
CA LEU A 45 -2.61 1.20 14.89
C LEU A 45 -2.25 0.53 16.22
N LYS A 46 -1.08 -0.12 16.27
CA LYS A 46 -0.53 -0.78 17.46
C LYS A 46 0.25 0.17 18.37
N LYS A 47 0.32 1.48 18.03
CA LYS A 47 1.10 2.49 18.76
C LYS A 47 2.57 2.07 18.96
N GLN A 48 3.14 1.36 17.98
CA GLN A 48 4.55 1.03 18.02
C GLN A 48 5.40 2.29 17.87
N GLN A 49 6.58 2.29 18.50
CA GLN A 49 7.55 3.36 18.29
C GLN A 49 7.98 3.36 16.81
N LEU A 50 7.89 4.53 16.17
CA LEU A 50 8.39 4.78 14.83
C LEU A 50 9.63 5.66 14.93
N SER A 51 10.60 5.45 14.05
CA SER A 51 11.69 6.41 13.88
C SER A 51 11.19 7.68 13.17
N ASP A 52 11.98 8.76 13.24
CA ASP A 52 11.64 10.01 12.55
C ASP A 52 11.56 9.83 11.02
N GLN A 53 12.35 8.90 10.46
CA GLN A 53 12.32 8.57 9.04
C GLN A 53 11.08 7.76 8.65
N GLU A 54 10.55 6.94 9.57
CA GLU A 54 9.36 6.12 9.35
C GLU A 54 8.07 6.93 9.49
N ARG A 55 8.08 8.01 10.28
CA ARG A 55 6.89 8.80 10.57
C ARG A 55 6.41 9.58 9.32
N PRO A 56 5.19 9.30 8.82
CA PRO A 56 4.67 10.01 7.65
C PRO A 56 4.26 11.44 8.01
N ASN A 57 4.53 12.36 7.10
CA ASN A 57 3.96 13.71 7.16
C ASN A 57 2.57 13.66 6.52
N PHE A 58 1.54 14.03 7.27
CA PHE A 58 0.18 14.05 6.75
C PHE A 58 -0.09 15.33 5.92
N PRO A 59 -0.99 15.29 4.91
CA PRO A 59 -1.74 14.13 4.44
C PRO A 59 -0.88 13.10 3.68
N ILE A 60 -1.31 11.84 3.69
CA ILE A 60 -0.66 10.79 2.89
C ILE A 60 -0.85 11.10 1.41
N SER A 61 0.25 11.07 0.66
CA SER A 61 0.25 11.39 -0.77
C SER A 61 0.09 10.13 -1.64
N ILE A 62 0.71 9.02 -1.25
CA ILE A 62 0.66 7.76 -2.01
C ILE A 62 0.38 6.60 -1.05
N PHE A 63 -0.72 5.89 -1.29
CA PHE A 63 -1.06 4.63 -0.64
C PHE A 63 -0.52 3.47 -1.48
N HIS A 64 0.45 2.73 -0.96
CA HIS A 64 1.05 1.60 -1.64
C HIS A 64 0.58 0.28 -1.02
N TYR A 65 -0.31 -0.41 -1.74
CA TYR A 65 -0.87 -1.70 -1.32
C TYR A 65 0.08 -2.87 -1.67
N CYS A 66 1.21 -2.94 -0.97
CA CYS A 66 2.15 -4.06 -1.05
C CYS A 66 1.54 -5.35 -0.45
N GLY A 67 2.11 -6.52 -0.79
CA GLY A 67 1.58 -7.83 -0.39
C GLY A 67 0.43 -8.34 -1.25
N GLU A 68 -0.29 -9.35 -0.78
CA GLU A 68 -1.30 -10.09 -1.56
C GLU A 68 -2.64 -9.35 -1.67
N ASP A 69 -3.03 -8.60 -0.63
CA ASP A 69 -4.32 -7.93 -0.57
C ASP A 69 -4.34 -6.62 -1.38
N LYS A 70 -4.98 -6.66 -2.54
CA LYS A 70 -5.04 -5.52 -3.47
C LYS A 70 -6.39 -4.80 -3.40
N PRO A 71 -6.46 -3.48 -3.70
CA PRO A 71 -7.72 -2.72 -3.64
C PRO A 71 -8.84 -3.22 -4.55
N TRP A 72 -8.48 -3.94 -5.62
CA TRP A 72 -9.44 -4.60 -6.51
C TRP A 72 -9.95 -5.95 -5.97
N HIS A 73 -9.41 -6.46 -4.86
CA HIS A 73 -9.95 -7.62 -4.15
C HIS A 73 -11.08 -7.21 -3.21
N SER A 74 -12.10 -8.06 -3.08
CA SER A 74 -13.26 -7.82 -2.20
C SER A 74 -12.84 -7.68 -0.74
N LYS A 75 -11.98 -8.59 -0.27
CA LYS A 75 -11.51 -8.69 1.11
C LYS A 75 -10.52 -7.61 1.56
N CYS A 76 -9.97 -6.80 0.65
CA CYS A 76 -9.01 -5.76 1.00
C CYS A 76 -9.66 -4.72 1.92
N ASN A 77 -9.09 -4.51 3.10
CA ASN A 77 -9.58 -3.56 4.12
C ASN A 77 -8.56 -2.45 4.44
N HIS A 78 -7.56 -2.28 3.57
CA HIS A 78 -6.55 -1.23 3.72
C HIS A 78 -7.16 0.17 3.58
N THR A 79 -6.53 1.15 4.23
CA THR A 79 -6.93 2.56 4.20
C THR A 79 -7.05 3.05 2.76
N LYS A 80 -8.11 3.79 2.47
CA LYS A 80 -8.47 4.34 1.15
C LYS A 80 -8.64 3.29 0.05
N SER A 81 -8.73 1.99 0.34
CA SER A 81 -8.95 0.96 -0.70
C SER A 81 -10.23 1.19 -1.50
N LYS A 82 -11.25 1.85 -0.93
CA LYS A 82 -12.47 2.29 -1.65
C LYS A 82 -12.17 3.30 -2.77
N LEU A 83 -11.09 4.08 -2.67
CA LEU A 83 -10.71 5.05 -3.70
C LEU A 83 -10.46 4.35 -5.04
N PHE A 84 -9.86 3.17 -5.03
CA PHE A 84 -9.72 2.35 -6.24
C PHE A 84 -11.07 2.08 -6.89
N ILE A 85 -12.07 1.61 -6.12
CA ILE A 85 -13.41 1.32 -6.65
C ILE A 85 -14.04 2.57 -7.27
N LYS A 86 -13.91 3.72 -6.59
CA LYS A 86 -14.42 5.01 -7.10
C LYS A 86 -13.75 5.37 -8.43
N LEU A 87 -12.42 5.30 -8.49
CA LEU A 87 -11.63 5.66 -9.68
C LEU A 87 -11.90 4.67 -10.82
N PHE A 88 -11.89 3.38 -10.54
CA PHE A 88 -12.20 2.34 -11.52
C PHE A 88 -13.58 2.58 -12.12
N ASN A 89 -14.61 2.84 -11.30
CA ASN A 89 -15.95 3.11 -11.79
C ASN A 89 -16.04 4.36 -12.67
N SER A 90 -15.21 5.38 -12.43
CA SER A 90 -15.16 6.60 -13.25
C SER A 90 -14.48 6.46 -14.62
N ILE A 91 -13.84 5.32 -14.90
CA ILE A 91 -13.23 5.07 -16.22
C ILE A 91 -14.32 4.89 -17.27
N ASN A 92 -14.27 5.68 -18.35
CA ASN A 92 -15.13 5.49 -19.52
C ASN A 92 -14.63 4.33 -20.39
N ASN A 93 -15.53 3.63 -21.08
CA ASN A 93 -15.20 2.57 -22.04
C ASN A 93 -14.26 1.47 -21.50
N LYS A 94 -14.62 0.89 -20.35
CA LYS A 94 -13.84 -0.18 -19.71
C LYS A 94 -13.84 -1.44 -20.58
N PRO A 95 -12.68 -2.03 -20.90
CA PRO A 95 -12.62 -3.33 -21.56
C PRO A 95 -13.32 -4.41 -20.74
N GLN A 96 -14.10 -5.29 -21.38
CA GLN A 96 -14.88 -6.32 -20.69
C GLN A 96 -14.01 -7.22 -19.79
N HIS A 97 -12.81 -7.58 -20.25
CA HIS A 97 -11.88 -8.42 -19.51
C HIS A 97 -11.35 -7.78 -18.22
N TRP A 98 -11.50 -6.46 -18.02
CA TRP A 98 -11.16 -5.81 -16.75
C TRP A 98 -12.22 -6.03 -15.69
N LEU A 99 -13.49 -6.13 -16.09
CA LEU A 99 -14.61 -6.30 -15.16
C LEU A 99 -14.47 -7.60 -14.36
N ASN A 100 -13.90 -8.64 -14.97
CA ASN A 100 -13.66 -9.92 -14.31
C ASN A 100 -12.45 -9.89 -13.34
N LYS A 101 -11.58 -8.88 -13.43
CA LYS A 101 -10.40 -8.73 -12.56
C LYS A 101 -10.68 -7.88 -11.32
N VAL A 102 -11.79 -7.15 -11.30
CA VAL A 102 -12.18 -6.29 -10.19
C VAL A 102 -13.34 -6.94 -9.44
N ALA A 103 -13.12 -7.21 -8.16
CA ALA A 103 -14.15 -7.81 -7.34
C ALA A 103 -15.33 -6.85 -7.16
N GLN A 104 -16.53 -7.38 -7.39
CA GLN A 104 -17.76 -6.67 -7.04
C GLN A 104 -17.87 -6.61 -5.51
N ASN A 105 -18.08 -5.41 -4.99
CA ASN A 105 -18.22 -5.18 -3.55
C ASN A 105 -19.69 -4.95 -3.23
N ASP A 106 -20.22 -5.72 -2.27
CA ASP A 106 -21.55 -5.43 -1.73
C ASP A 106 -21.53 -4.18 -0.84
N TYR A 107 -22.74 -3.73 -0.47
CA TYR A 107 -22.93 -2.56 0.37
C TYR A 107 -22.29 -2.69 1.76
N ARG A 108 -22.22 -3.89 2.35
CA ARG A 108 -21.62 -4.15 3.67
C ARG A 108 -20.11 -3.96 3.60
N GLN A 109 -19.48 -4.45 2.54
CA GLN A 109 -18.04 -4.30 2.30
C GLN A 109 -17.67 -2.83 2.07
N ILE A 110 -18.47 -2.11 1.28
CA ILE A 110 -18.29 -0.66 1.07
C ILE A 110 -18.41 0.11 2.38
N PHE A 111 -19.41 -0.21 3.20
CA PHE A 111 -19.61 0.44 4.50
C PHE A 111 -18.45 0.14 5.47
N LYS A 112 -17.97 -1.11 5.51
CA LYS A 112 -16.80 -1.50 6.32
C LYS A 112 -15.55 -0.70 5.92
N LYS A 113 -15.28 -0.54 4.62
CA LYS A 113 -14.17 0.27 4.11
C LYS A 113 -14.29 1.73 4.54
N LEU A 114 -15.47 2.33 4.41
CA LEU A 114 -15.74 3.70 4.88
C LEU A 114 -15.52 3.86 6.39
N LYS A 115 -16.02 2.92 7.19
CA LYS A 115 -15.84 2.91 8.64
C LYS A 115 -14.36 2.84 9.02
N ASN A 116 -13.58 2.03 8.33
CA ASN A 116 -12.14 1.92 8.55
C ASN A 116 -11.41 3.22 8.20
N ASP A 117 -11.71 3.82 7.04
CA ASP A 117 -11.11 5.10 6.62
C ASP A 117 -11.43 6.24 7.60
N PHE A 118 -12.68 6.28 8.08
CA PHE A 118 -13.08 7.25 9.10
C PHE A 118 -12.34 7.03 10.42
N LYS A 119 -12.24 5.78 10.88
CA LYS A 119 -11.49 5.42 12.08
C LYS A 119 -10.02 5.78 11.95
N ASP A 120 -9.40 5.50 10.81
CA ASP A 120 -8.01 5.82 10.51
C ASP A 120 -7.74 7.32 10.60
N ARG A 121 -8.62 8.14 10.01
CA ARG A 121 -8.53 9.60 10.07
C ARG A 121 -8.70 10.15 11.48
N ILE A 122 -9.76 9.74 12.18
CA ILE A 122 -10.13 10.35 13.48
C ILE A 122 -9.26 9.84 14.62
N LYS A 123 -9.01 8.53 14.69
CA LYS A 123 -8.31 7.93 15.83
C LYS A 123 -6.80 7.93 15.66
N PHE A 124 -6.31 7.85 14.42
CA PHE A 124 -4.88 7.66 14.15
C PHE A 124 -4.28 8.77 13.31
N GLY A 125 -5.06 9.77 12.91
CA GLY A 125 -4.59 10.89 12.09
C GLY A 125 -4.16 10.47 10.68
N ILE A 126 -4.56 9.29 10.20
CA ILE A 126 -4.18 8.79 8.87
C ILE A 126 -5.22 9.30 7.87
N TYR A 127 -4.88 10.31 7.06
CA TYR A 127 -5.80 10.90 6.08
C TYR A 127 -5.18 11.18 4.72
#